data_AF-A0A955RFE0-F1
#
_entry.id   AF-A0A955RFE0-F1
#
_cell.length_a   1.000
_cell.length_b   1.000
_cell.length_c   1.000
_cell.angle_alpha   90.00
_cell.angle_beta   90.00
_cell.angle_gamma   90.00
#
_symmetry.space_group_name_H-M   'P 1'
#
loop_
_entity.id
_entity.type
_entity.pdbx_description
1 polymer ?
#
loop_
_entity_poly.entity_id
_entity_poly.type
_entity_poly.pdbx_seq_one_letter_code
_entity_poly.pdbx_strand_id
1 'polypeptide(L)'
;MAQVQHLDLQSGGDAPQTPADDALAVLLASMACSDGTIHQSEVEFLRKVRRDLPDDAAIEAWALTCAAPIDLQGVAEKIQSVDDRWKALRFAARMAWKDAHLADEEHAFLIRLAQMLGLTPMAVDRVLREMSPDDGDRFTADRILKVVLEAHWDAVQLASGALCSEDLISVTPPRAEVVARVGLDKVEVMALCTEGLCARFQDGPQFIAWTELVTYTRSSHIGEALVLHTEDGRRFALVDQRLAGLAIVLDHLLDRQGTPRADNAPVVKMLRGDDDE
;
A
#
# COMPACT_ATOMS: atom_id res chain seq x y z
N MET A 1 6.95 46.35 -1.92
CA MET A 1 6.43 45.45 -2.96
C MET A 1 7.26 44.18 -2.88
N ALA A 2 6.68 43.11 -2.33
CA ALA A 2 7.39 41.89 -2.00
C ALA A 2 7.58 41.01 -3.25
N GLN A 3 8.81 40.55 -3.45
CA GLN A 3 9.16 39.51 -4.42
C GLN A 3 8.56 38.18 -3.95
N VAL A 4 7.67 37.61 -4.76
CA VAL A 4 7.21 36.23 -4.58
C VAL A 4 8.28 35.33 -5.17
N GLN A 5 8.99 34.64 -4.28
CA GLN A 5 9.93 33.58 -4.61
C GLN A 5 9.16 32.48 -5.35
N HIS A 6 9.68 32.10 -6.52
CA HIS A 6 9.29 30.89 -7.22
C HIS A 6 9.47 29.71 -6.25
N LEU A 7 8.36 29.04 -5.93
CA LEU A 7 8.39 27.78 -5.22
C LEU A 7 8.88 26.73 -6.22
N ASP A 8 10.18 26.43 -6.19
CA ASP A 8 10.74 25.25 -6.86
C ASP A 8 10.20 24.01 -6.14
N LEU A 9 9.14 23.43 -6.71
CA LEU A 9 8.69 22.08 -6.38
C LEU A 9 9.67 21.07 -6.99
N GLN A 10 10.88 20.98 -6.41
CA GLN A 10 11.70 19.79 -6.53
C GLN A 10 11.11 18.72 -5.60
N SER A 11 10.03 18.09 -6.04
CA SER A 11 9.60 16.80 -5.48
C SER A 11 10.53 15.71 -6.04
N GLY A 12 11.50 15.29 -5.22
CA GLY A 12 12.25 14.06 -5.43
C GLY A 12 11.34 12.83 -5.42
N GLY A 13 11.73 11.68 -5.95
CA GLY A 13 12.93 11.34 -6.69
C GLY A 13 12.61 10.17 -7.61
N ASP A 14 13.29 10.13 -8.76
CA ASP A 14 13.30 9.00 -9.67
C ASP A 14 13.92 7.79 -8.96
N ALA A 15 13.10 6.99 -8.28
CA ALA A 15 13.50 5.62 -7.98
C ALA A 15 13.74 4.91 -9.32
N PRO A 16 14.85 4.16 -9.50
CA PRO A 16 15.11 3.45 -10.74
C PRO A 16 13.90 2.54 -11.03
N GLN A 17 13.27 2.72 -12.19
CA GLN A 17 12.21 1.83 -12.67
C GLN A 17 12.73 0.40 -12.63
N THR A 18 12.13 -0.41 -11.77
CA THR A 18 12.51 -1.82 -11.66
C THR A 18 11.84 -2.60 -12.80
N PRO A 19 12.42 -3.71 -13.27
CA PRO A 19 11.77 -4.57 -14.26
C PRO A 19 10.37 -5.04 -13.85
N ALA A 20 10.09 -5.10 -12.54
CA ALA A 20 8.78 -5.41 -12.00
C ALA A 20 7.80 -4.23 -12.17
N ASP A 21 8.23 -2.99 -11.93
CA ASP A 21 7.40 -1.79 -12.16
C ASP A 21 7.03 -1.66 -13.65
N ASP A 22 7.96 -1.94 -14.57
CA ASP A 22 7.69 -1.94 -16.01
C ASP A 22 6.71 -3.05 -16.41
N ALA A 23 6.85 -4.24 -15.83
CA ALA A 23 5.93 -5.35 -16.07
C ALA A 23 4.51 -5.04 -15.58
N LEU A 24 4.39 -4.35 -14.44
CA LEU A 24 3.11 -3.87 -13.91
C LEU A 24 2.50 -2.79 -14.80
N ALA A 25 3.31 -1.87 -15.32
CA ALA A 25 2.85 -0.84 -16.25
C ALA A 25 2.36 -1.45 -17.58
N VAL A 26 3.05 -2.46 -18.11
CA VAL A 26 2.59 -3.20 -19.30
C VAL A 26 1.28 -3.94 -19.02
N LEU A 27 1.19 -4.63 -17.87
CA LEU A 27 -0.04 -5.31 -17.46
C LEU A 27 -1.23 -4.34 -17.40
N LEU A 28 -1.03 -3.13 -16.85
CA LEU A 28 -2.05 -2.09 -16.81
C LEU A 28 -2.53 -1.66 -18.19
N ALA A 29 -1.59 -1.32 -19.06
CA ALA A 29 -1.89 -0.87 -20.41
C ALA A 29 -2.70 -1.91 -21.18
N SER A 30 -2.32 -3.18 -21.06
CA SER A 30 -3.04 -4.25 -21.74
C SER A 30 -4.42 -4.53 -21.14
N MET A 31 -4.63 -4.34 -19.84
CA MET A 31 -5.95 -4.46 -19.21
C MET A 31 -6.88 -3.30 -19.64
N ALA A 32 -6.36 -2.08 -19.62
CA ALA A 32 -7.08 -0.89 -20.05
C ALA A 32 -7.50 -0.95 -21.52
N CYS A 33 -6.76 -1.70 -22.36
CA CYS A 33 -7.08 -1.90 -23.77
C CYS A 33 -7.67 -3.28 -24.10
N SER A 34 -8.17 -4.01 -23.10
CA SER A 34 -8.61 -5.40 -23.28
C SER A 34 -9.79 -5.56 -24.24
N ASP A 35 -10.61 -4.52 -24.41
CA ASP A 35 -11.71 -4.47 -25.39
C ASP A 35 -11.32 -3.84 -26.75
N GLY A 36 -10.03 -3.51 -26.92
CA GLY A 36 -9.49 -2.87 -28.11
C GLY A 36 -9.70 -1.34 -28.16
N THR A 37 -10.28 -0.75 -27.11
CA THR A 37 -10.41 0.70 -26.94
C THR A 37 -9.80 1.13 -25.62
N ILE A 38 -9.55 2.43 -25.45
CA ILE A 38 -9.11 3.00 -24.18
C ILE A 38 -9.98 4.19 -23.86
N HIS A 39 -10.56 4.21 -22.66
CA HIS A 39 -11.41 5.30 -22.20
C HIS A 39 -10.58 6.45 -21.62
N GLN A 40 -11.12 7.68 -21.67
CA GLN A 40 -10.44 8.87 -21.15
C GLN A 40 -10.03 8.72 -19.68
N SER A 41 -10.84 8.07 -18.84
CA SER A 41 -10.51 7.79 -17.44
C SER A 41 -9.30 6.84 -17.28
N GLU A 42 -9.12 5.90 -18.21
CA GLU A 42 -7.96 5.00 -18.23
C GLU A 42 -6.72 5.73 -18.70
N VAL A 43 -6.83 6.62 -19.69
CA VAL A 43 -5.72 7.49 -20.12
C VAL A 43 -5.26 8.40 -18.97
N GLU A 44 -6.19 9.03 -18.25
CA GLU A 44 -5.88 9.86 -17.09
C GLU A 44 -5.18 9.07 -15.98
N PHE A 45 -5.57 7.81 -15.78
CA PHE A 45 -4.91 6.93 -14.83
C PHE A 45 -3.51 6.53 -15.31
N LEU A 46 -3.35 6.08 -16.56
CA LEU A 46 -2.05 5.70 -17.13
C LEU A 46 -1.07 6.87 -17.17
N ARG A 47 -1.54 8.12 -17.30
CA ARG A 47 -0.71 9.33 -17.17
C ARG A 47 -0.04 9.43 -15.80
N LYS A 48 -0.71 9.00 -14.72
CA LYS A 48 -0.13 9.00 -13.37
C LYS A 48 0.99 7.97 -13.23
N VAL A 49 0.91 6.88 -13.99
CA VAL A 49 1.85 5.75 -13.99
C VAL A 49 3.04 6.00 -14.91
N ARG A 50 2.82 6.52 -16.11
CA ARG A 50 3.84 6.85 -17.13
C ARG A 50 3.97 8.36 -17.30
N ARG A 51 4.47 9.01 -16.24
CA ARG A 51 4.69 10.48 -16.21
C ARG A 51 5.78 10.95 -17.19
N ASP A 52 6.57 10.02 -17.70
CA ASP A 52 7.59 10.24 -18.72
C ASP A 52 7.00 10.45 -20.12
N LEU A 53 5.74 10.07 -20.36
CA LEU A 53 5.07 10.28 -21.63
C LEU A 53 4.50 11.71 -21.73
N PRO A 54 4.64 12.38 -22.88
CA PRO A 54 4.42 13.82 -23.00
C PRO A 54 2.94 14.24 -23.04
N ASP A 55 2.05 13.38 -23.55
CA ASP A 55 0.64 13.68 -23.75
C ASP A 55 -0.23 12.42 -23.80
N ASP A 56 -1.55 12.62 -23.88
CA ASP A 56 -2.54 11.53 -23.93
C ASP A 56 -2.40 10.67 -25.18
N ALA A 57 -2.08 11.28 -26.32
CA ALA A 57 -1.88 10.53 -27.55
C ALA A 57 -0.68 9.55 -27.44
N ALA A 58 0.40 9.95 -26.76
CA ALA A 58 1.54 9.09 -26.49
C ALA A 58 1.19 7.95 -25.51
N ILE A 59 0.35 8.24 -24.50
CA ILE A 59 -0.15 7.23 -23.56
C ILE A 59 -1.05 6.22 -24.25
N GLU A 60 -2.00 6.68 -25.06
CA GLU A 60 -2.89 5.82 -25.85
C GLU A 60 -2.10 4.95 -26.82
N ALA A 61 -1.15 5.55 -27.56
CA ALA A 61 -0.31 4.81 -28.49
C ALA A 61 0.53 3.75 -27.79
N TRP A 62 1.15 4.08 -26.65
CA TRP A 62 1.86 3.10 -25.82
C TRP A 62 0.91 2.00 -25.32
N ALA A 63 -0.26 2.36 -24.80
CA ALA A 63 -1.22 1.39 -24.28
C ALA A 63 -1.67 0.40 -25.36
N LEU A 64 -1.96 0.90 -26.57
CA LEU A 64 -2.30 0.10 -27.74
C LEU A 64 -1.15 -0.81 -28.20
N THR A 65 0.11 -0.39 -28.06
CA THR A 65 1.26 -1.30 -28.34
C THR A 65 1.35 -2.45 -27.34
N CYS A 66 0.84 -2.26 -26.11
CA CYS A 66 0.72 -3.30 -25.11
C CYS A 66 -0.56 -4.14 -25.26
N ALA A 67 -1.56 -3.69 -26.03
CA ALA A 67 -2.86 -4.35 -26.21
C ALA A 67 -2.85 -5.65 -27.04
N ALA A 68 -1.67 -6.15 -27.43
CA ALA A 68 -1.50 -7.52 -27.90
C ALA A 68 -1.92 -8.53 -26.79
N PRO A 69 -2.23 -9.81 -27.10
CA PRO A 69 -2.59 -10.77 -26.06
C PRO A 69 -1.55 -10.75 -24.94
N ILE A 70 -2.02 -10.47 -23.72
CA ILE A 70 -1.15 -10.24 -22.56
C ILE A 70 -0.21 -11.43 -22.40
N ASP A 71 1.09 -11.15 -22.50
CA ASP A 71 2.14 -12.11 -22.13
C ASP A 71 2.25 -12.19 -20.61
N LEU A 72 1.29 -12.90 -20.01
CA LEU A 72 1.26 -13.14 -18.56
C LEU A 72 2.53 -13.85 -18.07
N GLN A 73 3.16 -14.64 -18.94
CA GLN A 73 4.38 -15.34 -18.61
C GLN A 73 5.57 -14.37 -18.54
N GLY A 74 5.73 -13.50 -19.53
CA GLY A 74 6.74 -12.44 -19.51
C GLY A 74 6.57 -11.44 -18.35
N VAL A 75 5.33 -11.19 -17.91
CA VAL A 75 5.06 -10.43 -16.68
C VAL A 75 5.52 -11.21 -15.44
N ALA A 76 5.14 -12.48 -15.31
CA ALA A 76 5.49 -13.30 -14.16
C ALA A 76 7.02 -13.51 -14.01
N GLU A 77 7.76 -13.63 -15.11
CA GLU A 77 9.22 -13.79 -15.10
C GLU A 77 9.96 -12.58 -14.52
N LYS A 78 9.38 -11.38 -14.70
CA LYS A 78 9.91 -10.12 -14.17
C LYS A 78 9.51 -9.85 -12.72
N ILE A 79 8.42 -10.46 -12.24
CA ILE A 79 7.88 -10.28 -10.89
C ILE A 79 8.30 -11.44 -9.98
N GLN A 80 9.55 -11.37 -9.50
CA GLN A 80 10.14 -12.50 -8.78
C GLN A 80 9.79 -12.56 -7.30
N SER A 81 9.62 -11.40 -6.64
CA SER A 81 9.38 -11.35 -5.21
C SER A 81 7.94 -11.74 -4.85
N VAL A 82 7.76 -12.38 -3.69
CA VAL A 82 6.42 -12.75 -3.19
C VAL A 82 5.55 -11.52 -3.01
N ASP A 83 6.12 -10.41 -2.53
CA ASP A 83 5.38 -9.17 -2.30
C ASP A 83 4.95 -8.52 -3.62
N ASP A 84 5.81 -8.49 -4.64
CA ASP A 84 5.47 -7.91 -5.94
C ASP A 84 4.42 -8.74 -6.69
N ARG A 85 4.39 -10.06 -6.48
CA ARG A 85 3.31 -10.92 -7.00
C ARG A 85 1.96 -10.53 -6.41
N TRP A 86 1.89 -10.34 -5.08
CA TRP A 86 0.67 -9.88 -4.44
C TRP A 86 0.30 -8.46 -4.86
N LYS A 87 1.27 -7.54 -5.03
CA LYS A 87 1.01 -6.21 -5.60
C LYS A 87 0.38 -6.32 -6.98
N ALA A 88 0.96 -7.13 -7.86
CA ALA A 88 0.47 -7.30 -9.23
C ALA A 88 -0.98 -7.76 -9.25
N LEU A 89 -1.31 -8.75 -8.44
CA LEU A 89 -2.67 -9.27 -8.37
C LEU A 89 -3.65 -8.25 -7.80
N ARG A 90 -3.29 -7.58 -6.69
CA ARG A 90 -4.12 -6.51 -6.12
C ARG A 90 -4.36 -5.41 -7.12
N PHE A 91 -3.29 -4.96 -7.75
CA PHE A 91 -3.37 -3.86 -8.67
C PHE A 91 -4.24 -4.19 -9.90
N ALA A 92 -4.07 -5.38 -10.47
CA ALA A 92 -4.93 -5.89 -11.53
C ALA A 92 -6.40 -5.98 -11.08
N ALA A 93 -6.66 -6.47 -9.87
CA ALA A 93 -8.02 -6.56 -9.37
C ALA A 93 -8.68 -5.19 -9.18
N ARG A 94 -7.94 -4.14 -8.82
CA ARG A 94 -8.52 -2.80 -8.65
C ARG A 94 -8.97 -2.23 -9.98
N MET A 95 -8.18 -2.47 -11.02
CA MET A 95 -8.49 -2.05 -12.38
C MET A 95 -9.71 -2.77 -12.94
N ALA A 96 -9.79 -4.06 -12.66
CA ALA A 96 -10.95 -4.88 -13.03
C ALA A 96 -12.21 -4.52 -12.24
N TRP A 97 -12.07 -4.03 -11.01
CA TRP A 97 -13.19 -3.63 -10.16
C TRP A 97 -13.69 -2.23 -10.52
N LYS A 98 -14.38 -2.10 -11.66
CA LYS A 98 -15.01 -0.85 -12.13
C LYS A 98 -16.47 -0.79 -11.66
N ASP A 99 -16.92 0.36 -11.16
CA ASP A 99 -18.33 0.59 -10.75
C ASP A 99 -18.89 -0.42 -9.71
N ALA A 100 -18.03 -0.90 -8.82
CA ALA A 100 -18.36 -1.89 -7.79
C ALA A 100 -18.82 -3.27 -8.33
N HIS A 101 -18.55 -3.57 -9.60
CA HIS A 101 -18.84 -4.86 -10.22
C HIS A 101 -17.58 -5.40 -10.91
N LEU A 102 -17.44 -6.73 -10.90
CA LEU A 102 -16.38 -7.45 -11.59
C LEU A 102 -17.03 -8.38 -12.61
N ALA A 103 -16.66 -8.26 -13.88
CA ALA A 103 -17.17 -9.14 -14.92
C ALA A 103 -16.55 -10.55 -14.83
N ASP A 104 -17.26 -11.58 -15.32
CA ASP A 104 -16.78 -12.97 -15.32
C ASP A 104 -15.44 -13.13 -16.07
N GLU A 105 -15.24 -12.39 -17.15
CA GLU A 105 -14.02 -12.41 -17.95
C GLU A 105 -12.82 -11.81 -17.20
N GLU A 106 -13.05 -10.73 -16.45
CA GLU A 106 -12.04 -10.10 -15.60
C GLU A 106 -11.70 -10.98 -14.40
N HIS A 107 -12.70 -11.61 -13.79
CA HIS A 107 -12.49 -12.60 -12.74
C HIS A 107 -11.63 -13.78 -13.24
N ALA A 108 -11.96 -14.32 -14.41
CA ALA A 108 -11.16 -15.38 -15.06
C ALA A 108 -9.74 -14.91 -15.41
N PHE A 109 -9.57 -13.64 -15.78
CA PHE A 109 -8.25 -13.04 -15.97
C PHE A 109 -7.44 -13.00 -14.67
N LEU A 110 -8.02 -12.53 -13.56
CA LEU A 110 -7.34 -12.49 -12.25
C LEU A 110 -6.91 -13.87 -11.77
N ILE A 111 -7.72 -14.91 -12.01
CA ILE A 111 -7.36 -16.31 -11.71
C ILE A 111 -6.13 -16.73 -12.50
N ARG A 112 -6.10 -16.47 -13.82
CA ARG A 112 -4.96 -16.82 -14.67
C ARG A 112 -3.70 -16.06 -14.25
N LEU A 113 -3.82 -14.77 -13.93
CA LEU A 113 -2.72 -13.95 -13.43
C LEU A 113 -2.18 -14.51 -12.10
N ALA A 114 -3.05 -14.82 -11.13
CA ALA A 114 -2.65 -15.39 -9.85
C ALA A 114 -1.90 -16.72 -10.01
N GLN A 115 -2.36 -17.59 -10.92
CA GLN A 115 -1.70 -18.85 -11.25
C GLN A 115 -0.30 -18.63 -11.84
N MET A 116 -0.14 -17.67 -12.77
CA MET A 116 1.15 -17.35 -13.39
C MET A 116 2.14 -16.74 -12.40
N LEU A 117 1.66 -15.93 -11.46
CA LEU A 117 2.47 -15.39 -10.38
C LEU A 117 2.82 -16.46 -9.31
N GLY A 118 2.28 -17.68 -9.42
CA GLY A 118 2.48 -18.75 -8.43
C GLY A 118 1.85 -18.43 -7.09
N LEU A 119 0.74 -17.69 -7.07
CA LEU A 119 -0.03 -17.39 -5.87
C LEU A 119 -1.00 -18.53 -5.54
N THR A 120 -1.52 -18.52 -4.31
CA THR A 120 -2.44 -19.56 -3.85
C THR A 120 -3.78 -19.49 -4.59
N PRO A 121 -4.53 -20.61 -4.70
CA PRO A 121 -5.85 -20.61 -5.36
C PRO A 121 -6.85 -19.62 -4.74
N MET A 122 -6.70 -19.29 -3.46
CA MET A 122 -7.54 -18.33 -2.73
C MET A 122 -7.08 -16.86 -2.90
N ALA A 123 -6.04 -16.61 -3.70
CA ALA A 123 -5.45 -15.27 -3.81
C ALA A 123 -6.42 -14.26 -4.44
N VAL A 124 -7.18 -14.67 -5.46
CA VAL A 124 -8.17 -13.81 -6.11
C VAL A 124 -9.28 -13.45 -5.14
N ASP A 125 -9.95 -14.43 -4.54
CA ASP A 125 -11.01 -14.22 -3.53
C ASP A 125 -10.55 -13.27 -2.42
N ARG A 126 -9.30 -13.45 -1.97
CA ARG A 126 -8.71 -12.61 -0.95
C ARG A 126 -8.57 -11.16 -1.41
N VAL A 127 -8.03 -10.94 -2.61
CA VAL A 127 -7.89 -9.59 -3.15
C VAL A 127 -9.25 -8.93 -3.40
N LEU A 128 -10.25 -9.66 -3.87
CA LEU A 128 -11.59 -9.12 -4.08
C LEU A 128 -12.28 -8.71 -2.78
N ARG A 129 -12.05 -9.44 -1.68
CA ARG A 129 -12.48 -9.03 -0.34
C ARG A 129 -11.77 -7.76 0.15
N GLU A 130 -10.47 -7.63 -0.11
CA GLU A 130 -9.73 -6.39 0.19
C GLU A 130 -10.40 -5.17 -0.49
N MET A 131 -11.00 -5.37 -1.66
CA MET A 131 -11.59 -4.32 -2.50
C MET A 131 -13.09 -4.07 -2.36
N SER A 132 -13.79 -4.99 -1.69
CA SER A 132 -15.21 -4.79 -1.41
C SER A 132 -15.42 -3.46 -0.69
N PRO A 133 -16.47 -2.69 -1.05
CA PRO A 133 -16.77 -1.43 -0.38
C PRO A 133 -16.76 -1.62 1.13
N ASP A 134 -16.08 -0.71 1.83
CA ASP A 134 -16.12 -0.70 3.28
C ASP A 134 -17.58 -0.50 3.72
N ASP A 135 -18.12 -1.48 4.42
CA ASP A 135 -19.46 -1.44 5.02
C ASP A 135 -19.50 -0.51 6.24
N GLY A 136 -18.35 0.08 6.60
CA GLY A 136 -18.16 0.94 7.76
C GLY A 136 -17.69 0.17 8.99
N ASP A 137 -17.63 -1.16 8.93
CA ASP A 137 -17.25 -2.01 10.05
C ASP A 137 -15.76 -2.38 10.03
N ARG A 138 -15.01 -2.01 8.99
CA ARG A 138 -13.59 -2.37 8.84
C ARG A 138 -12.65 -1.53 9.70
N PHE A 139 -12.92 -0.23 9.85
CA PHE A 139 -12.04 0.72 10.54
C PHE A 139 -12.69 1.39 11.76
N THR A 140 -13.55 0.65 12.46
CA THR A 140 -14.13 1.11 13.74
C THR A 140 -13.08 1.11 14.85
N ALA A 141 -13.23 2.02 15.83
CA ALA A 141 -12.32 2.10 16.97
C ALA A 141 -12.19 0.77 17.71
N ASP A 142 -13.31 0.09 17.94
CA ASP A 142 -13.35 -1.22 18.61
C ASP A 142 -12.57 -2.29 17.84
N ARG A 143 -12.71 -2.33 16.51
CA ARG A 143 -12.01 -3.31 15.67
C ARG A 143 -10.51 -3.02 15.60
N ILE A 144 -10.13 -1.75 15.43
CA ILE A 144 -8.71 -1.34 15.44
C ILE A 144 -8.07 -1.69 16.77
N LEU A 145 -8.71 -1.36 17.89
CA LEU A 145 -8.23 -1.67 19.22
C LEU A 145 -8.07 -3.18 19.43
N LYS A 146 -9.10 -3.97 19.05
CA LYS A 146 -9.07 -5.42 19.14
C LYS A 146 -7.88 -6.01 18.37
N VAL A 147 -7.71 -5.63 17.12
CA VAL A 147 -6.61 -6.12 16.26
C VAL A 147 -5.25 -5.75 16.82
N VAL A 148 -5.10 -4.51 17.29
CA VAL A 148 -3.86 -4.03 17.91
C VAL A 148 -3.49 -4.87 19.13
N LEU A 149 -4.46 -5.22 19.98
CA LEU A 149 -4.27 -6.08 21.14
C LEU A 149 -3.90 -7.51 20.74
N GLU A 150 -4.56 -8.06 19.72
CA GLU A 150 -4.29 -9.41 19.19
C GLU A 150 -2.90 -9.51 18.52
N ALA A 151 -2.40 -8.42 17.96
CA ALA A 151 -1.09 -8.38 17.30
C ALA A 151 0.10 -8.47 18.28
N HIS A 152 -0.14 -8.36 19.60
CA HIS A 152 0.91 -8.34 20.64
C HIS A 152 2.07 -7.40 20.30
N TRP A 153 1.73 -6.22 19.77
CA TRP A 153 2.72 -5.29 19.27
C TRP A 153 3.30 -4.43 20.41
N ASP A 154 4.48 -4.82 20.89
CA ASP A 154 5.14 -4.23 22.07
C ASP A 154 5.38 -2.71 22.02
N ALA A 155 5.48 -2.13 20.82
CA ALA A 155 5.70 -0.69 20.64
C ALA A 155 4.39 0.14 20.69
N VAL A 156 3.24 -0.52 20.86
CA VAL A 156 1.94 0.15 20.93
C VAL A 156 1.63 0.56 22.36
N GLN A 157 1.31 1.83 22.52
CA GLN A 157 0.68 2.39 23.70
C GLN A 157 -0.79 2.59 23.38
N LEU A 158 -1.68 1.89 24.09
CA LEU A 158 -3.11 2.10 23.98
C LEU A 158 -3.42 3.54 24.38
N ALA A 159 -4.12 4.28 23.51
CA ALA A 159 -4.26 5.70 23.71
C ALA A 159 -5.21 5.99 24.88
N SER A 160 -4.70 6.60 25.95
CA SER A 160 -5.50 7.32 26.95
C SER A 160 -5.35 8.84 26.78
N GLY A 161 -5.68 9.36 25.59
CA GLY A 161 -5.63 10.80 25.29
C GLY A 161 -5.13 11.16 23.90
N ALA A 162 -5.08 12.46 23.62
CA ALA A 162 -4.62 13.02 22.36
C ALA A 162 -3.13 12.73 22.08
N LEU A 163 -2.74 12.87 20.81
CA LEU A 163 -1.34 12.92 20.40
C LEU A 163 -0.59 14.00 21.21
N CYS A 164 0.66 13.72 21.54
CA CYS A 164 1.58 14.61 22.23
C CYS A 164 2.60 15.26 21.28
N SER A 165 2.78 14.71 20.07
CA SER A 165 3.73 15.20 19.07
C SER A 165 3.11 16.27 18.18
N GLU A 166 3.58 17.52 18.26
CA GLU A 166 3.05 18.66 17.50
C GLU A 166 3.05 18.45 15.99
N ASP A 167 4.07 17.78 15.46
CA ASP A 167 4.18 17.49 14.03
C ASP A 167 3.11 16.50 13.56
N LEU A 168 2.85 15.43 14.32
CA LEU A 168 1.76 14.49 14.04
C LEU A 168 0.39 15.13 14.23
N ILE A 169 0.21 15.98 15.26
CA ILE A 169 -1.02 16.74 15.46
C ILE A 169 -1.30 17.62 14.25
N SER A 170 -0.28 18.29 13.70
CA SER A 170 -0.45 19.22 12.58
C SER A 170 -0.97 18.59 11.28
N VAL A 171 -0.73 17.29 11.09
CA VAL A 171 -1.16 16.54 9.91
C VAL A 171 -2.41 15.71 10.17
N THR A 172 -2.84 15.55 11.42
CA THR A 172 -3.99 14.73 11.78
C THR A 172 -5.28 15.53 11.62
N PRO A 173 -6.27 15.06 10.84
CA PRO A 173 -7.54 15.72 10.70
C PRO A 173 -8.27 15.85 12.05
N PRO A 174 -8.94 16.98 12.36
CA PRO A 174 -9.64 17.17 13.64
C PRO A 174 -10.76 16.15 13.92
N ARG A 175 -11.26 15.47 12.89
CA ARG A 175 -12.31 14.45 12.97
C ARG A 175 -11.78 13.05 13.24
N ALA A 176 -10.47 12.83 13.06
CA ALA A 176 -9.84 11.54 13.23
C ALA A 176 -9.69 11.22 14.73
N GLU A 177 -10.47 10.26 15.22
CA GLU A 177 -10.34 9.77 16.60
C GLU A 177 -9.10 8.87 16.70
N VAL A 178 -8.21 9.16 17.65
CA VAL A 178 -6.99 8.39 17.90
C VAL A 178 -7.32 7.15 18.73
N VAL A 179 -7.08 5.96 18.16
CA VAL A 179 -7.37 4.66 18.79
C VAL A 179 -6.13 4.10 19.49
N ALA A 180 -4.98 4.13 18.81
CA ALA A 180 -3.73 3.59 19.32
C ALA A 180 -2.56 4.46 18.91
N ARG A 181 -1.55 4.56 19.78
CA ARG A 181 -0.31 5.30 19.55
C ARG A 181 0.86 4.34 19.52
N VAL A 182 1.85 4.64 18.69
CA VAL A 182 3.05 3.82 18.57
C VAL A 182 4.26 4.69 18.86
N GLY A 183 5.06 4.26 19.83
CA GLY A 183 6.16 5.05 20.34
C GLY A 183 6.65 4.58 21.71
N LEU A 184 7.78 5.13 22.14
CA LEU A 184 8.30 4.97 23.49
C LEU A 184 8.27 6.33 24.19
N ASP A 185 7.78 6.34 25.42
CA ASP A 185 7.66 7.54 26.25
C ASP A 185 6.97 8.71 25.52
N LYS A 186 7.68 9.83 25.38
CA LYS A 186 7.20 11.08 24.75
C LYS A 186 7.45 11.12 23.23
N VAL A 187 7.99 10.06 22.63
CA VAL A 187 8.33 10.01 21.21
C VAL A 187 7.32 9.14 20.49
N GLU A 188 6.20 9.74 20.09
CA GLU A 188 5.19 9.08 19.25
C GLU A 188 5.66 9.14 17.80
N VAL A 189 5.77 8.00 17.14
CA VAL A 189 6.18 7.91 15.72
C VAL A 189 5.01 7.68 14.78
N MET A 190 3.89 7.19 15.30
CA MET A 190 2.66 6.95 14.56
C MET A 190 1.45 6.92 15.49
N ALA A 191 0.26 7.20 14.96
CA ALA A 191 -1.00 6.78 15.55
C ALA A 191 -1.96 6.20 14.52
N LEU A 192 -2.78 5.27 15.00
CA LEU A 192 -3.90 4.67 14.29
C LEU A 192 -5.17 5.43 14.68
N CYS A 193 -5.89 5.91 13.68
CA CYS A 193 -7.14 6.64 13.84
C CYS A 193 -8.30 5.92 13.14
N THR A 194 -9.53 6.31 13.46
CA THR A 194 -10.73 5.78 12.79
C THR A 194 -10.80 6.12 11.31
N GLU A 195 -10.29 7.28 10.89
CA GLU A 195 -10.30 7.71 9.47
C GLU A 195 -9.02 7.36 8.69
N GLY A 196 -7.94 6.98 9.38
CA GLY A 196 -6.64 6.73 8.74
C GLY A 196 -5.52 6.46 9.73
N LEU A 197 -4.28 6.63 9.28
CA LEU A 197 -3.10 6.66 10.15
C LEU A 197 -2.31 7.93 9.94
N CYS A 198 -1.72 8.46 11.01
CA CYS A 198 -0.69 9.50 10.93
C CYS A 198 0.65 8.91 11.35
N ALA A 199 1.71 9.17 10.59
CA ALA A 199 3.04 8.66 10.91
C ALA A 199 4.14 9.60 10.40
N ARG A 200 5.35 9.42 10.94
CA ARG A 200 6.57 9.98 10.34
C ARG A 200 7.07 9.04 9.24
N PHE A 201 6.93 9.49 8.00
CA PHE A 201 7.49 8.82 6.83
C PHE A 201 8.89 9.38 6.52
N GLN A 202 9.60 8.74 5.60
CA GLN A 202 10.89 9.20 5.10
C GLN A 202 10.85 10.65 4.61
N ASP A 203 9.76 11.05 3.96
CA ASP A 203 9.57 12.39 3.39
C ASP A 203 8.90 13.37 4.39
N GLY A 204 8.69 12.95 5.64
CA GLY A 204 8.09 13.77 6.71
C GLY A 204 6.79 13.20 7.29
N PRO A 205 6.20 13.89 8.28
CA PRO A 205 4.94 13.50 8.89
C PRO A 205 3.79 13.66 7.89
N GLN A 206 2.95 12.64 7.74
CA GLN A 206 1.73 12.72 6.93
C GLN A 206 0.58 11.91 7.55
N PHE A 207 -0.64 12.21 7.11
CA PHE A 207 -1.83 11.42 7.37
C PHE A 207 -2.26 10.73 6.08
N ILE A 208 -2.56 9.44 6.17
CA ILE A 208 -3.07 8.63 5.07
C ILE A 208 -4.44 8.11 5.49
N ALA A 209 -5.47 8.51 4.76
CA ALA A 209 -6.82 8.03 5.00
C ALA A 209 -6.93 6.55 4.65
N TRP A 210 -7.78 5.80 5.36
CA TRP A 210 -8.00 4.38 5.04
C TRP A 210 -8.54 4.17 3.63
N THR A 211 -9.33 5.12 3.14
CA THR A 211 -9.87 5.14 1.77
C THR A 211 -8.78 5.34 0.71
N GLU A 212 -7.68 6.02 1.06
CA GLU A 212 -6.56 6.26 0.17
C GLU A 212 -5.59 5.09 0.15
N LEU A 213 -5.52 4.29 1.21
CA LEU A 213 -4.61 3.16 1.34
C LEU A 213 -5.04 1.99 0.45
N VAL A 214 -4.26 1.72 -0.60
CA VAL A 214 -4.51 0.61 -1.52
C VAL A 214 -3.86 -0.68 -1.03
N THR A 215 -2.59 -0.61 -0.65
CA THR A 215 -1.84 -1.76 -0.17
C THR A 215 -0.58 -1.33 0.58
N TYR A 216 0.15 -2.30 1.10
CA TYR A 216 1.42 -2.07 1.75
C TYR A 216 2.43 -3.18 1.43
N THR A 217 3.71 -2.86 1.54
CA THR A 217 4.81 -3.84 1.48
C THR A 217 5.69 -3.82 2.69
N ARG A 218 6.18 -4.99 3.07
CA ARG A 218 7.23 -5.12 4.09
C ARG A 218 8.56 -4.86 3.40
N SER A 219 9.28 -3.82 3.83
CA SER A 219 10.63 -3.60 3.31
C SER A 219 11.60 -4.57 3.98
N SER A 220 12.57 -5.07 3.21
CA SER A 220 13.71 -5.84 3.73
C SER A 220 14.97 -4.98 3.84
N HIS A 221 14.88 -3.69 3.52
CA HIS A 221 15.98 -2.74 3.63
C HIS A 221 16.24 -2.33 5.08
N ILE A 222 17.50 -2.09 5.41
CA ILE A 222 17.93 -1.68 6.75
C ILE A 222 17.29 -0.32 7.08
N GLY A 223 16.44 -0.30 8.10
CA GLY A 223 15.81 0.91 8.64
C GLY A 223 14.37 1.14 8.18
N GLU A 224 13.95 0.56 7.05
CA GLU A 224 12.56 0.62 6.58
C GLU A 224 11.75 -0.54 7.13
N ALA A 225 10.60 -0.26 7.73
CA ALA A 225 9.68 -1.28 8.20
C ALA A 225 8.60 -1.64 7.17
N LEU A 226 8.04 -0.61 6.53
CA LEU A 226 6.86 -0.75 5.68
C LEU A 226 6.83 0.34 4.63
N VAL A 227 6.28 0.05 3.45
CA VAL A 227 5.93 1.06 2.46
C VAL A 227 4.43 0.98 2.19
N LEU A 228 3.72 2.08 2.42
CA LEU A 228 2.30 2.22 2.12
C LEU A 228 2.12 2.75 0.70
N HIS A 229 1.14 2.23 -0.03
CA HIS A 229 0.84 2.63 -1.41
C HIS A 229 -0.58 3.18 -1.46
N THR A 230 -0.73 4.38 -2.00
CA THR A 230 -2.03 5.07 -2.09
C THR A 230 -2.64 5.02 -3.49
N GLU A 231 -3.94 5.35 -3.59
CA GLU A 231 -4.71 5.33 -4.83
C GLU A 231 -4.15 6.24 -5.93
N ASP A 232 -3.56 7.36 -5.56
CA ASP A 232 -2.90 8.29 -6.49
C ASP A 232 -1.47 7.87 -6.90
N GLY A 233 -1.04 6.68 -6.48
CA GLY A 233 0.26 6.11 -6.79
C GLY A 233 1.42 6.64 -5.95
N ARG A 234 1.15 7.40 -4.88
CA ARG A 234 2.20 7.80 -3.92
C ARG A 234 2.65 6.60 -3.09
N ARG A 235 3.93 6.64 -2.72
CA ARG A 235 4.60 5.63 -1.89
C ARG A 235 5.09 6.32 -0.62
N PHE A 236 4.76 5.75 0.54
CA PHE A 236 5.12 6.30 1.84
C PHE A 236 5.92 5.29 2.63
N ALA A 237 7.22 5.53 2.75
CA ALA A 237 8.14 4.65 3.49
C ALA A 237 8.17 5.00 4.98
N LEU A 238 7.88 4.01 5.82
CA LEU A 238 8.02 4.08 7.28
C LEU A 238 9.42 3.62 7.68
N VAL A 239 10.22 4.54 8.21
CA VAL A 239 11.64 4.32 8.52
C VAL A 239 11.83 4.15 10.02
N ASP A 240 11.22 3.11 10.59
CA ASP A 240 11.39 2.73 11.99
C ASP A 240 11.03 1.25 12.17
N GLN A 241 11.99 0.41 12.59
CA GLN A 241 11.75 -1.03 12.78
C GLN A 241 10.63 -1.36 13.78
N ARG A 242 10.34 -0.45 14.72
CA ARG A 242 9.21 -0.62 15.65
C ARG A 242 7.88 -0.68 14.90
N LEU A 243 7.81 -0.10 13.71
CA LEU A 243 6.63 -0.08 12.83
C LEU A 243 6.40 -1.39 12.07
N ALA A 244 7.28 -2.39 12.20
CA ALA A 244 7.08 -3.70 11.56
C ALA A 244 5.78 -4.39 12.01
N GLY A 245 5.33 -4.15 13.25
CA GLY A 245 4.08 -4.68 13.78
C GLY A 245 2.83 -4.15 13.07
N LEU A 246 2.92 -2.98 12.41
CA LEU A 246 1.83 -2.41 11.63
C LEU A 246 1.36 -3.36 10.52
N ALA A 247 2.28 -4.13 9.94
CA ALA A 247 1.95 -5.08 8.90
C ALA A 247 0.94 -6.13 9.39
N ILE A 248 1.08 -6.59 10.64
CA ILE A 248 0.16 -7.56 11.26
C ILE A 248 -1.19 -6.88 11.53
N VAL A 249 -1.20 -5.62 11.96
CA VAL A 249 -2.45 -4.89 12.18
C VAL A 249 -3.20 -4.68 10.85
N LEU A 250 -2.52 -4.16 9.82
CA LEU A 250 -3.10 -3.98 8.49
C LEU A 250 -3.59 -5.29 7.89
N ASP A 251 -2.90 -6.39 8.17
CA ASP A 251 -3.33 -7.71 7.76
C ASP A 251 -4.70 -8.13 8.28
N HIS A 252 -4.96 -7.87 9.56
CA HIS A 252 -6.23 -8.22 10.19
C HIS A 252 -7.32 -7.20 9.86
N LEU A 253 -6.97 -5.91 9.78
CA LEU A 253 -7.91 -4.86 9.37
C LEU A 253 -8.38 -5.04 7.93
N LEU A 254 -7.48 -5.40 7.02
CA LEU A 254 -7.80 -5.69 5.62
C LEU A 254 -8.28 -7.14 5.39
N ASP A 255 -8.60 -7.86 6.47
CA ASP A 255 -9.22 -9.19 6.53
C ASP A 255 -8.42 -10.35 5.88
N ARG A 256 -7.25 -10.63 6.46
CA ARG A 256 -6.55 -11.93 6.35
C ARG A 256 -7.17 -12.98 7.26
N GLN A 257 -8.36 -13.48 6.95
CA GLN A 257 -8.71 -14.83 7.41
C GLN A 257 -8.24 -15.87 6.38
N GLY A 258 -7.23 -16.66 6.77
CA GLY A 258 -6.90 -17.90 6.07
C GLY A 258 -5.44 -18.33 6.00
N THR A 259 -4.58 -18.03 6.97
CA THR A 259 -3.53 -18.93 7.53
C THR A 259 -2.55 -18.13 8.40
N PRO A 260 -2.23 -18.58 9.63
CA PRO A 260 -1.05 -18.10 10.31
C PRO A 260 0.16 -18.52 9.48
N ARG A 261 0.89 -17.55 8.91
CA ARG A 261 2.22 -17.82 8.36
C ARG A 261 3.11 -18.12 9.55
N ALA A 262 3.71 -19.32 9.55
CA ALA A 262 4.65 -19.75 10.57
C ALA A 262 5.69 -18.67 10.86
N ASP A 263 5.85 -18.39 12.15
CA ASP A 263 6.75 -17.43 12.75
C ASP A 263 8.12 -17.40 12.06
N ASN A 264 8.47 -16.24 11.55
CA ASN A 264 9.86 -15.79 11.42
C ASN A 264 9.86 -14.26 11.60
N ALA A 265 9.27 -13.79 12.72
CA ALA A 265 9.68 -12.51 13.26
C ALA A 265 11.12 -12.70 13.79
N PRO A 266 12.09 -11.83 13.44
CA PRO A 266 13.42 -11.92 14.02
C PRO A 266 13.29 -11.75 15.54
N VAL A 267 13.60 -12.82 16.27
CA VAL A 267 13.72 -12.78 17.73
C VAL A 267 14.92 -11.90 18.04
N VAL A 268 14.68 -10.62 18.34
CA VAL A 268 15.69 -9.75 18.92
C VAL A 268 15.90 -10.23 20.35
N LYS A 269 16.87 -11.15 20.53
CA LYS A 269 17.42 -11.41 21.85
C LYS A 269 18.16 -10.15 22.28
N MET A 270 17.53 -9.33 23.11
CA MET A 270 18.27 -8.34 23.87
C MET A 270 19.27 -9.10 24.74
N LEU A 271 20.54 -9.06 24.34
CA LEU A 271 21.65 -9.31 25.25
C LEU A 271 21.62 -8.17 26.27
N ARG A 272 20.87 -8.39 27.37
CA ARG A 272 21.18 -7.70 28.61
C ARG A 272 22.59 -8.15 28.98
N GLY A 273 23.54 -7.23 28.86
CA GLY A 273 24.72 -7.28 29.70
C GLY A 273 24.20 -7.11 31.12
N ASP A 274 23.99 -8.23 31.80
CA ASP A 274 23.96 -8.23 33.24
C ASP A 274 25.38 -7.84 33.67
N ASP A 275 25.53 -6.58 34.08
CA ASP A 275 26.54 -6.22 35.07
C ASP A 275 26.22 -7.04 36.32
N ASP A 276 27.12 -7.96 36.70
CA ASP A 276 27.43 -8.34 38.08
C ASP A 276 28.56 -9.39 38.10
N GLU A 277 29.81 -8.90 38.23
CA GLU A 277 30.90 -9.33 39.15
C GLU A 277 32.30 -8.88 38.67
#